data_AF-A0A6I2QVQ3-F1
#
_entry.id   AF-A0A6I2QVQ3-F1
#
_cell.length_a   1.000
_cell.length_b   1.000
_cell.length_c   1.000
_cell.angle_alpha   90.00
_cell.angle_beta   90.00
_cell.angle_gamma   90.00
#
_symmetry.space_group_name_H-M   'P 1'
#
loop_
_entity.id
_entity.type
_entity.pdbx_description
1 polymer ?
#
loop_
_entity_poly.entity_id
_entity_poly.type
_entity_poly.pdbx_seq_one_letter_code
_entity_poly.pdbx_strand_id
1 'polypeptide(L)'
;MKKLEQLRQESKEIKDKIDNTEEKLRQLKNQEKKILKQDIVKRRKERTHRLITRGAILESLIENAEELTDEEIKILLEEATKTKEFKETLRIIREN
;
A
#
# COMPACT_ATOMS: atom_id res chain seq x y z
N MET A 1 -34.76 41.52 -29.77
CA MET A 1 -35.50 40.35 -29.24
C MET A 1 -34.73 39.05 -29.55
N LYS A 2 -34.57 38.62 -30.81
CA LYS A 2 -33.86 37.37 -31.18
C LYS A 2 -32.45 37.18 -30.58
N LYS A 3 -31.63 38.23 -30.55
CA LYS A 3 -30.25 38.17 -30.01
C LYS A 3 -30.18 37.93 -28.50
N LEU A 4 -31.17 38.42 -27.74
CA LEU A 4 -31.27 38.21 -26.29
C LEU A 4 -31.70 36.77 -25.98
N GLU A 5 -32.60 36.22 -26.78
CA GLU A 5 -33.08 34.85 -26.65
C GLU A 5 -31.98 33.83 -26.98
N GLN A 6 -31.18 34.11 -28.02
CA GLN A 6 -30.00 33.32 -28.36
C GLN A 6 -28.96 33.31 -27.22
N LEU A 7 -28.65 34.47 -26.63
CA LEU A 7 -27.74 34.55 -25.48
C LEU A 7 -28.26 33.78 -24.25
N ARG A 8 -29.57 33.78 -24.01
CA ARG A 8 -30.17 32.99 -22.92
C ARG A 8 -30.02 31.50 -23.16
N GLN A 9 -30.20 31.05 -24.40
CA GLN A 9 -30.01 29.65 -24.78
C GLN A 9 -28.54 29.23 -24.65
N GLU A 10 -27.60 30.04 -25.14
CA GLU A 10 -26.16 29.81 -24.98
C GLU A 10 -25.74 29.76 -23.50
N SER A 11 -26.28 30.67 -22.67
CA SER A 11 -26.02 30.67 -21.23
C SER A 11 -26.51 29.40 -20.54
N LYS A 12 -27.69 28.90 -20.94
CA LYS A 12 -28.24 27.65 -20.42
C LYS A 12 -27.36 26.46 -20.80
N GLU A 13 -26.94 26.36 -22.07
CA GLU A 13 -26.07 25.28 -22.54
C GLU A 13 -24.70 25.28 -21.86
N ILE A 14 -24.14 26.46 -21.60
CA ILE A 14 -22.88 26.59 -20.85
C ILE A 14 -23.09 26.10 -19.42
N LYS A 15 -24.19 26.47 -18.76
CA LYS A 15 -24.51 26.02 -17.41
C LYS A 15 -24.66 24.50 -17.34
N ASP A 16 -25.41 23.91 -18.27
CA ASP A 16 -25.60 22.46 -18.34
C ASP A 16 -24.25 21.73 -18.57
N LYS A 17 -23.34 22.31 -19.38
CA LYS A 17 -21.98 21.77 -19.56
C LYS A 17 -21.13 21.86 -18.30
N ILE A 18 -21.24 22.96 -17.53
CA ILE A 18 -20.55 23.12 -16.25
C ILE A 18 -21.04 22.06 -15.26
N ASP A 19 -22.35 21.94 -15.07
CA ASP A 19 -22.96 21.00 -14.12
C ASP A 19 -22.52 19.54 -14.44
N ASN A 20 -22.55 19.16 -15.71
CA ASN A 20 -22.07 17.85 -16.18
C ASN A 20 -20.56 17.65 -15.93
N THR A 21 -19.75 18.69 -16.12
CA THR A 21 -18.30 18.63 -15.92
C THR A 21 -17.96 18.51 -14.44
N GLU A 22 -18.66 19.25 -13.58
CA GLU A 22 -18.51 19.15 -12.13
C GLU A 22 -18.90 17.78 -11.62
N GLU A 23 -19.97 17.18 -12.15
CA GLU A 23 -20.36 15.82 -11.80
C GLU A 23 -19.29 14.80 -12.18
N LYS A 24 -18.76 14.88 -13.41
CA LYS A 24 -17.64 14.04 -13.83
C LYS A 24 -16.41 14.22 -12.94
N LEU A 25 -16.09 15.45 -12.55
CA LEU A 25 -14.98 15.73 -11.64
C LEU A 25 -15.21 15.08 -10.26
N ARG A 26 -16.44 15.14 -9.72
CA ARG A 26 -16.77 14.45 -8.47
C ARG A 26 -16.61 12.93 -8.59
N GLN A 27 -17.05 12.34 -9.70
CA GLN A 27 -16.92 10.91 -9.96
C GLN A 27 -15.45 10.48 -10.06
N LEU A 28 -14.63 11.22 -10.81
CA LEU A 28 -13.20 10.95 -10.96
C LEU A 28 -12.46 11.04 -9.62
N LYS A 29 -12.73 12.07 -8.80
CA LYS A 29 -12.16 12.17 -7.44
C LYS A 29 -12.55 10.99 -6.55
N ASN A 30 -13.76 10.45 -6.70
CA ASN A 30 -14.18 9.27 -5.95
C ASN A 30 -13.49 7.99 -6.43
N GLN A 31 -13.28 7.85 -7.75
CA GLN A 31 -12.53 6.75 -8.34
C GLN A 31 -11.06 6.78 -7.89
N GLU A 32 -10.42 7.94 -7.91
CA GLU A 32 -9.06 8.14 -7.41
C GLU A 32 -8.92 7.67 -5.95
N LYS A 33 -9.82 8.14 -5.07
CA LYS A 33 -9.86 7.70 -3.67
C LYS A 33 -10.03 6.19 -3.52
N LYS A 34 -10.84 5.57 -4.37
CA LYS A 34 -11.05 4.11 -4.36
C LYS A 34 -9.78 3.36 -4.75
N ILE A 35 -9.11 3.79 -5.82
CA ILE A 35 -7.87 3.20 -6.30
C ILE A 35 -6.78 3.30 -5.22
N LEU A 36 -6.62 4.47 -4.60
CA LEU A 36 -5.64 4.68 -3.54
C LEU A 36 -5.90 3.75 -2.33
N LYS A 37 -7.16 3.58 -1.93
CA LYS A 37 -7.53 2.64 -0.85
C LYS A 37 -7.21 1.19 -1.23
N GLN A 38 -7.52 0.78 -2.46
CA GLN A 38 -7.23 -0.57 -2.95
C GLN A 38 -5.73 -0.86 -2.95
N ASP A 39 -4.93 0.09 -3.38
CA ASP A 39 -3.47 -0.01 -3.42
C ASP A 39 -2.87 -0.12 -2.00
N ILE A 40 -3.36 0.66 -1.03
CA ILE A 40 -2.99 0.51 0.39
C ILE A 40 -3.34 -0.89 0.91
N VAL A 41 -4.54 -1.39 0.62
CA VAL A 41 -4.97 -2.73 1.04
C VAL A 41 -4.11 -3.82 0.40
N LYS A 42 -3.78 -3.69 -0.89
CA LYS A 42 -2.89 -4.61 -1.60
C LYS A 42 -1.51 -4.68 -0.95
N ARG A 43 -0.88 -3.52 -0.70
CA ARG A 43 0.42 -3.46 0.01
C ARG A 43 0.36 -4.07 1.40
N ARG A 44 -0.74 -3.86 2.15
CA ARG A 44 -0.93 -4.49 3.47
C ARG A 44 -1.01 -6.01 3.38
N LYS A 45 -1.74 -6.54 2.40
CA LYS A 45 -1.83 -8.00 2.16
C LYS A 45 -0.48 -8.60 1.79
N GLU A 46 0.25 -7.96 0.87
CA GLU A 46 1.60 -8.39 0.46
C GLU A 46 2.59 -8.36 1.64
N ARG A 47 2.54 -7.30 2.46
CA ARG A 47 3.35 -7.23 3.68
C ARG A 47 2.99 -8.35 4.65
N THR A 48 1.70 -8.58 4.89
CA THR A 48 1.23 -9.62 5.83
C THR A 48 1.66 -11.01 5.35
N HIS A 49 1.45 -11.32 4.07
CA HIS A 49 1.90 -12.58 3.49
C HIS A 49 3.42 -12.76 3.66
N ARG A 50 4.22 -11.75 3.31
CA ARG A 50 5.68 -11.80 3.49
C ARG A 50 6.09 -12.03 4.94
N LEU A 51 5.43 -11.35 5.90
CA LEU A 51 5.76 -11.49 7.31
C LEU A 51 5.41 -12.88 7.85
N ILE A 52 4.26 -13.44 7.47
CA ILE A 52 3.86 -14.80 7.87
C ILE A 52 4.84 -15.82 7.29
N THR A 53 5.13 -15.74 5.98
CA THR A 53 6.04 -16.69 5.32
C THR A 53 7.44 -16.63 5.94
N ARG A 54 7.97 -15.42 6.19
CA ARG A 54 9.29 -15.26 6.83
C ARG A 54 9.29 -15.65 8.30
N GLY A 55 8.21 -15.38 9.03
CA GLY A 55 8.03 -15.79 10.42
C GLY A 55 8.07 -17.32 10.55
N ALA A 56 7.31 -18.03 9.71
CA ALA A 56 7.32 -19.49 9.69
C ALA A 56 8.71 -20.08 9.37
N ILE A 57 9.48 -19.45 8.47
CA ILE A 57 10.87 -19.86 8.21
C ILE A 57 11.73 -19.67 9.47
N LEU A 58 11.64 -18.52 10.14
CA LEU A 58 12.42 -18.25 11.34
C LEU A 58 12.05 -19.21 12.49
N GLU A 59 10.77 -19.45 12.72
CA GLU A 59 10.30 -20.43 13.71
C GLU A 59 10.87 -21.83 13.41
N SER A 60 10.88 -22.25 12.14
CA SER A 60 11.43 -23.57 11.76
C SER A 60 12.94 -23.74 11.99
N LEU A 61 13.68 -22.64 12.18
CA LEU A 61 15.13 -22.67 12.42
C LEU A 61 15.49 -22.68 13.91
N ILE A 62 14.53 -22.43 14.80
CA ILE A 62 14.73 -22.34 16.24
C ILE A 62 14.11 -23.57 16.89
N GLU A 63 14.90 -24.31 17.65
CA GLU A 63 14.42 -25.49 18.38
C GLU A 63 13.43 -25.07 19.47
N ASN A 64 12.28 -25.74 19.54
CA ASN A 64 11.17 -25.45 20.47
C ASN A 64 10.72 -23.98 20.44
N ALA A 65 10.69 -23.36 19.25
CA ALA A 65 10.32 -21.95 19.07
C ALA A 65 8.94 -21.61 19.68
N GLU A 66 7.99 -22.57 19.66
CA GLU A 66 6.66 -22.39 20.24
C GLU A 66 6.63 -22.22 21.76
N GLU A 67 7.69 -22.61 22.46
CA GLU A 67 7.82 -22.46 23.92
C GLU A 67 8.44 -21.11 24.31
N LEU A 68 9.00 -20.37 23.33
CA LEU A 68 9.65 -19.10 23.54
C LEU A 68 8.67 -17.94 23.39
N THR A 69 8.85 -16.91 24.21
CA THR A 69 8.12 -15.66 24.09
C THR A 69 8.66 -14.80 22.94
N ASP A 70 7.84 -13.86 22.46
CA ASP A 70 8.24 -12.90 21.43
C ASP A 70 9.54 -12.14 21.78
N GLU A 71 9.75 -11.81 23.06
CA GLU A 71 10.96 -11.11 23.51
C GLU A 71 12.18 -12.03 23.53
N GLU A 72 12.03 -13.30 23.90
CA GLU A 72 13.13 -14.28 23.86
C GLU A 72 13.55 -14.56 22.41
N ILE A 73 12.59 -14.74 21.50
CA ILE A 73 12.85 -14.86 20.06
C ILE A 73 13.60 -13.63 19.54
N LYS A 74 13.17 -12.43 19.94
CA LYS A 74 13.82 -11.18 19.54
C LYS A 74 15.27 -11.11 20.05
N ILE A 75 15.52 -11.43 21.32
CA ILE A 75 16.88 -11.45 21.90
C ILE A 75 17.76 -12.45 21.13
N LEU A 76 17.27 -13.65 20.85
CA LEU A 76 18.00 -14.67 20.09
C LEU A 76 18.37 -14.18 18.69
N LEU A 77 17.41 -13.60 17.96
CA LEU A 77 17.65 -13.08 16.61
C LEU A 77 18.61 -11.87 16.62
N GLU A 78 18.47 -10.96 17.58
CA GLU A 78 19.39 -9.83 17.75
C GLU A 78 20.82 -10.33 18.00
N GLU A 79 21.01 -11.32 18.86
CA GLU A 79 22.34 -11.87 19.14
C GLU A 79 22.91 -12.64 17.94
N ALA A 80 22.09 -13.47 17.28
CA ALA A 80 22.48 -14.18 16.07
C ALA A 80 22.98 -13.23 14.96
N THR A 81 22.33 -12.08 14.80
CA THR A 81 22.72 -11.08 13.77
C THR A 81 24.04 -10.36 14.08
N LYS A 82 24.54 -10.42 15.31
CA LYS A 82 25.83 -9.82 15.68
C LYS A 82 27.03 -10.68 15.31
N THR A 83 26.82 -11.99 15.10
CA THR A 83 27.87 -12.95 14.73
C THR A 83 28.59 -12.54 13.45
N LYS A 84 29.88 -12.92 13.34
CA LYS A 84 30.69 -12.59 12.17
C LYS A 84 30.17 -13.32 10.94
N GLU A 85 29.79 -14.58 11.13
CA GLU A 85 29.27 -15.49 10.13
C GLU A 85 28.00 -14.90 9.49
N PHE A 86 27.04 -14.47 10.30
CA PHE A 86 25.81 -13.84 9.80
C PHE A 86 26.11 -12.60 8.95
N LYS A 87 26.99 -11.72 9.44
CA LYS A 87 27.35 -10.48 8.72
C LYS A 87 28.05 -10.76 7.40
N GLU A 88 28.95 -11.75 7.36
CA GLU A 88 29.66 -12.13 6.15
C GLU A 88 28.71 -12.77 5.13
N THR A 89 27.84 -13.70 5.56
CA THR A 89 26.81 -14.27 4.68
C THR A 89 25.89 -13.19 4.12
N LEU A 90 25.44 -12.25 4.96
CA LEU A 90 24.60 -11.13 4.53
C LEU A 90 25.32 -10.23 3.51
N ARG A 91 26.62 -10.00 3.69
CA ARG A 91 27.43 -9.23 2.75
C ARG A 91 27.51 -9.91 1.39
N ILE A 92 27.85 -11.19 1.35
CA ILE A 92 27.94 -11.99 0.11
C ILE A 92 26.59 -12.00 -0.62
N ILE A 93 25.47 -12.14 0.10
CA ILE A 93 24.13 -12.11 -0.51
C ILE A 93 23.79 -10.73 -1.11
N ARG A 94 24.29 -9.64 -0.54
CA ARG A 94 24.03 -8.27 -1.04
C ARG A 94 24.90 -7.87 -2.22
N GLU A 95 26.07 -8.49 -2.36
CA GLU A 95 27.02 -8.21 -3.44
C GLU A 95 26.73 -9.05 -4.71
N ASN A 96 25.89 -10.08 -4.60
CA ASN A 96 25.36 -10.88 -5.72
C ASN A 96 24.02 -10.31 -6.23
#